data_AF-A0A480A1P9-F1
#
_entry.id   AF-A0A480A1P9-F1
#
_cell.length_a   1.000
_cell.length_b   1.000
_cell.length_c   1.000
_cell.angle_alpha   90.00
_cell.angle_beta   90.00
_cell.angle_gamma   90.00
#
_symmetry.space_group_name_H-M   'P 1'
#
loop_
_entity.id
_entity.type
_entity.pdbx_description
1 polymer ?
#
loop_
_entity_poly.entity_id
_entity_poly.type
_entity_poly.pdbx_seq_one_letter_code
_entity_poly.pdbx_strand_id
1 'polypeptide(L)'
;MAKPDDIKLEQLEKRYKELKKDYEALCEQLNATGNAQDKNNLQRRIDILYKEIKDTDQKIEELKSDIENFDSTSAHSTDEPNPNIIPESYILIKIEPLQTKSRSKNPRFKISGWVIPNIQNYIIDSPYYHTIDICDSHDQSFKIQDIPKILNSLLTEKINVSLEKHINIVFFLPKEYLTYPVEQWEINDFGETSPIGEKYRVIVRDVERLDKQYLRVKKQQWIDKWEKLQNINCNNFQKIHEYDANSFSAFVNQAIGIILNIFDDHIKNDTDKISKIFGSLQSNVIPLAICHRDKISLTDYQNRENHDLNCCIYELLENVRINRLESRINNSNNHLLGNDVILICENPYILTPESNPIIINN
;
A
#
# COMPACT_ATOMS: atom_id res chain seq x y z
N MET A 1 26.56 25.50 -35.03
CA MET A 1 25.80 26.30 -34.05
C MET A 1 25.28 25.32 -33.01
N ALA A 2 25.54 25.56 -31.71
CA ALA A 2 25.01 24.70 -30.64
C ALA A 2 23.47 24.73 -30.68
N LYS A 3 22.80 23.60 -30.42
CA LYS A 3 21.34 23.57 -30.41
C LYS A 3 20.85 24.42 -29.23
N PRO A 4 19.67 25.08 -29.33
CA PRO A 4 19.13 25.89 -28.23
C PRO A 4 19.01 25.16 -26.89
N ASP A 5 18.84 23.84 -26.91
CA ASP A 5 18.70 23.02 -25.69
C ASP A 5 20.06 22.63 -25.10
N ASP A 6 21.11 22.47 -25.91
CA ASP A 6 22.50 22.30 -25.42
C ASP A 6 22.95 23.53 -24.60
N ILE A 7 22.59 24.72 -25.07
CA ILE A 7 22.91 26.00 -24.40
C ILE A 7 22.15 26.13 -23.08
N LYS A 8 20.89 25.66 -23.02
CA LYS A 8 20.10 25.67 -21.78
C LYS A 8 20.63 24.66 -20.77
N LEU A 9 21.05 23.47 -21.22
CA LEU A 9 21.65 22.45 -20.36
C LEU A 9 22.93 22.97 -19.70
N GLU A 10 23.82 23.57 -20.49
CA GLU A 10 25.07 24.16 -19.97
C GLU A 10 24.79 25.27 -18.92
N GLN A 11 23.76 26.09 -19.13
CA GLN A 11 23.33 27.10 -18.17
C GLN A 11 22.78 26.50 -16.87
N LEU A 12 21.99 25.42 -16.97
CA LEU A 12 21.44 24.72 -15.81
C LEU A 12 22.53 24.00 -15.01
N GLU A 13 23.47 23.33 -15.67
CA GLU A 13 24.61 22.69 -15.01
C GLU A 13 25.52 23.70 -14.30
N LYS A 14 25.73 24.88 -14.91
CA LYS A 14 26.44 25.98 -14.26
C LYS A 14 25.68 26.47 -13.03
N ARG A 15 24.36 26.66 -13.14
CA ARG A 15 23.51 27.07 -12.01
C ARG A 15 23.53 26.04 -10.88
N TYR A 16 23.48 24.76 -11.19
CA TYR A 16 23.57 23.67 -10.21
C TYR A 16 24.89 23.72 -9.43
N LYS A 17 26.02 23.92 -10.12
CA LYS A 17 27.34 24.06 -9.48
C LYS A 17 27.41 25.28 -8.56
N GLU A 18 26.83 26.41 -8.97
CA GLU A 18 26.75 27.62 -8.15
C GLU A 18 25.89 27.40 -6.89
N LEU A 19 24.71 26.79 -7.03
CA LEU A 19 23.81 26.47 -5.93
C LEU A 19 24.46 25.53 -4.90
N LYS A 20 25.19 24.50 -5.38
CA LYS A 20 25.91 23.56 -4.50
C LYS A 20 27.00 24.27 -3.69
N LYS A 21 27.73 25.18 -4.32
CA LYS A 21 28.75 26.00 -3.63
C LYS A 21 28.13 26.89 -2.55
N ASP A 22 26.99 27.52 -2.84
CA ASP A 22 26.26 28.35 -1.88
C ASP A 22 25.72 27.51 -0.70
N TYR A 23 25.33 26.26 -0.97
CA TYR A 23 24.85 25.31 0.04
C TYR A 23 25.97 24.90 0.99
N GLU A 24 27.13 24.55 0.46
CA GLU A 24 28.33 24.23 1.26
C GLU A 24 28.73 25.42 2.14
N ALA A 25 28.74 26.64 1.58
CA ALA A 25 29.06 27.85 2.33
C ALA A 25 28.06 28.14 3.47
N LEU A 26 26.76 27.92 3.25
CA LEU A 26 25.74 28.08 4.30
C LEU A 26 25.86 27.01 5.39
N CYS A 27 26.22 25.78 5.04
CA CYS A 27 26.47 24.71 6.01
C CYS A 27 27.68 25.04 6.89
N GLU A 28 28.75 25.58 6.32
CA GLU A 28 29.91 26.06 7.07
C GLU A 28 29.54 27.21 8.03
N GLN A 29 28.73 28.18 7.57
CA GLN A 29 28.24 29.27 8.42
C GLN A 29 27.33 28.80 9.55
N LEU A 30 26.48 27.79 9.30
CA LEU A 30 25.62 27.18 10.31
C LEU A 30 26.46 26.51 11.42
N ASN A 31 27.52 25.81 11.02
CA ASN A 31 28.44 25.13 11.94
C ASN A 31 29.29 26.12 12.75
N ALA A 32 29.64 27.27 12.18
CA ALA A 32 30.42 28.32 12.85
C ALA A 32 29.59 29.23 13.77
N THR A 33 28.27 29.30 13.58
CA THR A 33 27.38 30.21 14.32
C THR A 33 27.07 29.69 15.73
N GLY A 34 27.27 30.54 16.75
CA GLY A 34 26.89 30.27 18.14
C GLY A 34 25.49 30.76 18.54
N ASN A 35 24.86 31.63 17.71
CA ASN A 35 23.57 32.24 18.00
C ASN A 35 22.41 31.37 17.50
N ALA A 36 21.47 31.03 18.39
CA ALA A 36 20.33 30.15 18.09
C ALA A 36 19.35 30.74 17.04
N GLN A 37 19.16 32.05 17.04
CA GLN A 37 18.30 32.73 16.06
C GLN A 37 18.93 32.69 14.67
N ASP A 38 20.24 32.92 14.59
CA ASP A 38 20.99 32.86 13.33
C ASP A 38 21.05 31.42 12.79
N LYS A 39 21.15 30.40 13.66
CA LYS A 39 21.03 28.98 13.25
C LYS A 39 19.70 28.68 12.59
N ASN A 40 18.58 29.13 13.18
CA ASN A 40 17.26 28.89 12.60
C ASN A 40 17.09 29.61 11.24
N ASN A 41 17.65 30.81 11.11
CA ASN A 41 17.63 31.55 9.84
C ASN A 41 18.49 30.88 8.77
N LEU A 42 19.68 30.39 9.14
CA LEU A 42 20.58 29.65 8.24
C LEU A 42 19.96 28.32 7.81
N GLN A 43 19.32 27.58 8.73
CA GLN A 43 18.63 26.33 8.40
C GLN A 43 17.51 26.54 7.39
N ARG A 44 16.67 27.57 7.57
CA ARG A 44 15.62 27.90 6.58
C ARG A 44 16.19 28.21 5.20
N ARG A 45 17.32 28.91 5.13
CA ARG A 45 17.99 29.22 3.86
C ARG A 45 18.58 27.96 3.22
N ILE A 46 19.14 27.04 4.02
CA ILE A 46 19.63 25.74 3.58
C ILE A 46 18.48 24.90 3.01
N ASP A 47 17.32 24.87 3.68
CA ASP A 47 16.16 24.10 3.22
C ASP A 47 15.61 24.63 1.88
N ILE A 48 15.55 25.96 1.72
CA ILE A 48 15.17 26.61 0.46
C ILE A 48 16.18 26.26 -0.64
N LEU A 49 17.47 26.38 -0.35
CA LEU A 49 18.52 26.15 -1.32
C LEU A 49 18.61 24.67 -1.75
N TYR A 50 18.38 23.75 -0.81
CA TYR A 50 18.30 22.33 -1.10
C TYR A 50 17.14 22.00 -2.03
N LYS A 51 15.99 22.65 -1.84
CA LYS A 51 14.86 22.54 -2.77
C LYS A 51 15.20 23.07 -4.16
N GLU A 52 15.87 24.23 -4.27
CA GLU A 52 16.31 24.78 -5.56
C GLU A 52 17.34 23.89 -6.27
N ILE A 53 18.24 23.25 -5.52
CA ILE A 53 19.19 22.25 -6.05
C ILE A 53 18.41 21.08 -6.64
N LYS A 54 17.46 20.50 -5.89
CA LYS A 54 16.64 19.37 -6.34
C LYS A 54 15.81 19.70 -7.58
N ASP A 55 15.18 20.88 -7.61
CA ASP A 55 14.37 21.33 -8.75
C ASP A 55 15.24 21.56 -10.00
N THR A 56 16.49 22.02 -9.82
CA THR A 56 17.44 22.23 -10.91
C THR A 56 18.02 20.91 -11.43
N ASP A 57 18.29 19.96 -10.53
CA ASP A 57 18.72 18.59 -10.85
C ASP A 57 17.67 17.88 -11.70
N GLN A 58 16.40 17.94 -11.28
CA GLN A 58 15.29 17.37 -12.03
C GLN A 58 15.16 17.97 -13.44
N LYS A 59 15.31 19.30 -13.57
CA LYS A 59 15.28 19.96 -14.88
C LYS A 59 16.46 19.57 -15.78
N ILE A 60 17.63 19.33 -15.20
CA ILE A 60 18.79 18.82 -15.94
C ILE A 60 18.48 17.43 -16.49
N GLU A 61 17.91 16.55 -15.68
CA GLU A 61 17.56 15.18 -16.09
C GLU A 61 16.44 15.15 -17.13
N GLU A 62 15.40 15.98 -16.99
CA GLU A 62 14.35 16.16 -18.01
C GLU A 62 14.95 16.64 -19.35
N LEU A 63 15.82 17.67 -19.32
CA LEU A 63 16.42 18.21 -20.54
C LEU A 63 17.41 17.24 -21.19
N LYS A 64 18.16 16.46 -20.41
CA LYS A 64 19.02 15.39 -20.93
C LYS A 64 18.21 14.30 -21.60
N SER A 65 17.11 13.87 -20.99
CA SER A 65 16.20 12.89 -21.58
C SER A 65 15.62 13.40 -22.90
N ASP A 66 15.25 14.68 -22.97
CA ASP A 66 14.73 15.29 -24.20
C ASP A 66 15.79 15.38 -25.32
N ILE A 67 17.05 15.71 -24.97
CA ILE A 67 18.18 15.72 -25.92
C ILE A 67 18.50 14.30 -26.40
N GLU A 68 18.50 13.32 -25.51
CA GLU A 68 18.74 11.90 -25.81
C GLU A 68 17.62 11.30 -26.69
N ASN A 69 16.36 11.66 -26.45
CA ASN A 69 15.23 11.23 -27.25
C ASN A 69 15.24 11.83 -28.68
N PHE A 70 15.80 13.03 -28.86
CA PHE A 70 15.92 13.67 -30.17
C PHE A 70 17.02 13.06 -31.04
N ASP A 71 18.17 12.72 -30.44
CA ASP A 71 19.30 12.12 -31.17
C ASP A 71 19.10 10.59 -31.42
N SER A 72 18.12 9.97 -30.77
CA SER A 72 17.76 8.54 -30.92
C SER A 72 16.99 8.17 -32.19
N THR A 73 16.81 9.09 -33.14
CA THR A 73 16.40 8.73 -34.52
C THR A 73 17.54 8.13 -35.35
N SER A 74 18.74 7.99 -34.79
CA SER A 74 19.87 7.30 -35.42
C SER A 74 20.65 6.42 -34.46
N ALA A 75 20.41 5.10 -34.58
CA ALA A 75 21.29 3.98 -34.24
C ALA A 75 21.55 3.60 -32.76
N HIS A 76 21.04 2.41 -32.43
CA HIS A 76 21.57 1.38 -31.51
C HIS A 76 22.39 1.76 -30.27
N SER A 77 21.76 1.49 -29.10
CA SER A 77 22.28 0.81 -27.88
C SER A 77 23.51 1.43 -27.18
N THR A 78 23.57 1.70 -25.87
CA THR A 78 23.03 1.02 -24.68
C THR A 78 23.17 1.99 -23.50
N ASP A 79 22.16 2.13 -22.67
CA ASP A 79 22.30 2.16 -21.21
C ASP A 79 20.95 1.70 -20.61
N GLU A 80 21.00 0.57 -19.88
CA GLU A 80 19.81 -0.13 -19.40
C GLU A 80 19.13 0.65 -18.26
N PRO A 81 17.79 0.77 -18.27
CA PRO A 81 17.04 1.23 -17.11
C PRO A 81 17.18 0.20 -15.98
N ASN A 82 17.34 0.67 -14.74
CA ASN A 82 17.40 -0.18 -13.55
C ASN A 82 16.18 -1.14 -13.51
N PRO A 83 16.35 -2.46 -13.72
CA PRO A 83 15.25 -3.36 -14.10
C PRO A 83 14.28 -3.74 -12.96
N ASN A 84 14.40 -3.15 -11.78
CA ASN A 84 13.75 -3.65 -10.56
C ASN A 84 12.57 -2.83 -10.03
N ILE A 85 12.12 -1.76 -10.69
CA ILE A 85 10.91 -1.04 -10.26
C ILE A 85 9.78 -1.36 -11.22
N ILE A 86 8.99 -2.38 -10.87
CA ILE A 86 7.79 -2.75 -11.60
C ILE A 86 6.72 -1.68 -11.35
N PRO A 87 6.20 -1.01 -12.40
CA PRO A 87 5.13 -0.04 -12.23
C PRO A 87 3.83 -0.72 -11.77
N GLU A 88 3.15 -0.08 -10.81
CA GLU A 88 1.93 -0.61 -10.19
C GLU A 88 0.86 0.47 -10.03
N SER A 89 -0.40 0.07 -10.18
CA SER A 89 -1.56 0.89 -9.84
C SER A 89 -2.19 0.44 -8.53
N TYR A 90 -2.82 1.38 -7.83
CA TYR A 90 -3.59 1.09 -6.62
C TYR A 90 -5.01 1.63 -6.76
N ILE A 91 -6.00 0.79 -6.47
CA ILE A 91 -7.39 1.16 -6.32
C ILE A 91 -7.71 1.02 -4.84
N LEU A 92 -7.89 2.16 -4.16
CA LEU A 92 -8.14 2.25 -2.74
C LEU A 92 -9.65 2.30 -2.51
N ILE A 93 -10.19 1.39 -1.70
CA ILE A 93 -11.62 1.29 -1.42
C ILE A 93 -11.80 1.24 0.09
N LYS A 94 -12.42 2.27 0.64
CA LYS A 94 -12.64 2.41 2.08
C LYS A 94 -14.09 2.14 2.39
N ILE A 95 -14.33 1.16 3.27
CA ILE A 95 -15.66 0.72 3.69
C ILE A 95 -15.79 1.02 5.18
N GLU A 96 -16.66 1.95 5.54
CA GLU A 96 -16.81 2.43 6.91
C GLU A 96 -18.23 2.18 7.43
N PRO A 97 -18.40 1.69 8.67
CA PRO A 97 -19.72 1.54 9.23
C PRO A 97 -20.31 2.92 9.50
N LEU A 98 -21.56 3.14 9.10
CA LEU A 98 -22.29 4.32 9.51
C LEU A 98 -22.65 4.15 10.98
N GLN A 99 -22.13 5.04 11.83
CA GLN A 99 -22.43 5.06 13.26
C GLN A 99 -23.93 5.38 13.48
N THR A 100 -24.77 4.35 13.39
CA THR A 100 -26.11 4.40 13.94
C THR A 100 -26.02 3.97 15.40
N LYS A 101 -26.75 4.64 16.29
CA LYS A 101 -26.65 4.54 17.77
C LYS A 101 -27.01 3.16 18.36
N SER A 102 -27.02 2.10 17.55
CA SER A 102 -27.29 0.72 17.93
C SER A 102 -26.44 -0.18 17.05
N ARG A 103 -25.85 -1.25 17.62
CA ARG A 103 -25.33 -2.40 16.87
C ARG A 103 -26.50 -3.02 16.10
N SER A 104 -26.85 -2.42 14.97
CA SER A 104 -27.89 -2.88 14.07
C SER A 104 -27.55 -4.28 13.61
N LYS A 105 -28.52 -5.21 13.64
CA LYS A 105 -28.38 -6.54 13.03
C LYS A 105 -28.04 -6.47 11.54
N ASN A 106 -28.32 -5.34 10.89
CA ASN A 106 -28.02 -5.05 9.50
C ASN A 106 -27.18 -3.77 9.44
N PRO A 107 -25.85 -3.84 9.62
CA PRO A 107 -24.99 -2.68 9.52
C PRO A 107 -25.03 -2.12 8.10
N ARG A 108 -24.93 -0.80 8.00
CA ARG A 108 -24.85 -0.08 6.74
C ARG A 108 -23.49 0.62 6.64
N PHE A 109 -22.98 0.68 5.42
CA PHE A 109 -21.63 1.15 5.14
C PHE A 109 -21.66 2.38 4.23
N LYS A 110 -20.74 3.30 4.49
CA LYS A 110 -20.29 4.30 3.54
C LYS A 110 -19.10 3.72 2.78
N ILE A 111 -19.06 3.98 1.47
CA ILE A 111 -17.96 3.54 0.61
C ILE A 111 -17.34 4.77 -0.02
N SER A 112 -16.02 4.87 0.06
CA SER A 112 -15.22 5.88 -0.63
C SER A 112 -14.15 5.18 -1.47
N GLY A 113 -13.72 5.79 -2.57
CA GLY A 113 -12.66 5.20 -3.38
C GLY A 113 -11.78 6.19 -4.11
N TRP A 114 -10.55 5.75 -4.37
CA TRP A 114 -9.50 6.52 -5.05
C TRP A 114 -8.67 5.60 -5.95
N VAL A 115 -8.10 6.17 -7.01
CA VAL A 115 -7.17 5.50 -7.92
C VAL A 115 -5.83 6.22 -7.87
N ILE A 116 -4.76 5.46 -7.71
CA ILE A 116 -3.39 5.88 -7.93
C ILE A 116 -2.94 5.16 -9.22
N PRO A 117 -2.90 5.86 -10.37
CA PRO A 117 -2.58 5.24 -11.65
C PRO A 117 -1.20 4.62 -11.65
N ASN A 118 -0.21 5.30 -11.08
CA ASN A 118 1.16 4.84 -11.02
C ASN A 118 1.75 5.20 -9.65
N ILE A 119 2.14 4.18 -8.88
CA ILE A 119 2.64 4.36 -7.52
C ILE A 119 4.00 5.06 -7.45
N GLN A 120 4.83 4.96 -8.49
CA GLN A 120 6.12 5.64 -8.54
C GLN A 120 5.96 7.17 -8.60
N ASN A 121 4.84 7.64 -9.17
CA ASN A 121 4.49 9.06 -9.22
C ASN A 121 3.72 9.52 -7.97
N TYR A 122 3.34 8.59 -7.09
CA TYR A 122 2.56 8.90 -5.90
C TYR A 122 3.45 9.51 -4.81
N ILE A 123 3.20 10.79 -4.54
CA ILE A 123 3.72 11.48 -3.37
C ILE A 123 2.54 11.70 -2.43
N ILE A 124 2.68 11.31 -1.17
CA ILE A 124 1.62 11.38 -0.13
C ILE A 124 1.01 12.79 0.00
N ASP A 125 1.74 13.84 -0.41
CA ASP A 125 1.33 15.25 -0.39
C ASP A 125 1.09 15.88 -1.79
N SER A 126 0.99 15.07 -2.85
CA SER A 126 0.74 15.50 -4.23
C SER A 126 -0.56 14.88 -4.78
N PRO A 127 -1.32 15.57 -5.64
CA PRO A 127 -2.61 15.10 -6.15
C PRO A 127 -2.50 14.04 -7.26
N TYR A 128 -1.52 13.13 -7.22
CA TYR A 128 -1.41 12.01 -8.19
C TYR A 128 -2.38 10.85 -7.88
N TYR A 129 -3.57 11.20 -7.39
CA TYR A 129 -4.68 10.27 -7.22
C TYR A 129 -5.95 10.88 -7.81
N HIS A 130 -6.86 10.02 -8.26
CA HIS A 130 -8.17 10.39 -8.73
C HIS A 130 -9.22 9.88 -7.74
N THR A 131 -10.12 10.75 -7.31
CA THR A 131 -11.27 10.31 -6.51
C THR A 131 -12.26 9.61 -7.42
N ILE A 132 -12.75 8.44 -7.02
CA ILE A 132 -13.78 7.71 -7.75
C ILE A 132 -15.13 8.14 -7.20
N ASP A 133 -16.02 8.58 -8.08
CA ASP A 133 -17.40 8.83 -7.69
C ASP A 133 -18.13 7.50 -7.49
N ILE A 134 -18.22 7.04 -6.24
CA ILE A 134 -18.79 5.73 -5.93
C ILE A 134 -20.27 5.69 -6.29
N CYS A 135 -20.98 6.80 -6.12
CA CYS A 135 -22.41 6.85 -6.38
C CYS A 135 -22.88 8.29 -6.63
N ASP A 136 -23.83 8.44 -7.55
CA ASP A 136 -24.37 9.74 -8.00
C ASP A 136 -25.06 10.55 -6.89
N SER A 137 -25.22 9.98 -5.68
CA SER A 137 -25.76 10.67 -4.51
C SER A 137 -24.87 10.48 -3.27
N HIS A 138 -24.53 11.58 -2.61
CA HIS A 138 -23.63 11.63 -1.45
C HIS A 138 -24.16 10.96 -0.15
N ASP A 139 -25.45 10.65 -0.07
CA ASP A 139 -26.10 10.14 1.15
C ASP A 139 -26.43 8.63 1.12
N GLN A 140 -25.89 7.88 0.15
CA GLN A 140 -26.18 6.45 0.06
C GLN A 140 -25.39 5.62 1.06
N SER A 141 -26.11 4.68 1.65
CA SER A 141 -25.61 3.71 2.61
C SER A 141 -25.89 2.31 2.08
N PHE A 142 -24.93 1.42 2.17
CA PHE A 142 -24.99 0.11 1.51
C PHE A 142 -24.95 -1.02 2.53
N LYS A 143 -25.56 -2.17 2.22
CA LYS A 143 -25.25 -3.39 2.96
C LYS A 143 -24.01 -4.03 2.35
N ILE A 144 -23.33 -4.87 3.12
CA ILE A 144 -22.14 -5.60 2.63
C ILE A 144 -22.45 -6.42 1.35
N GLN A 145 -23.68 -6.93 1.20
CA GLN A 145 -24.09 -7.70 0.02
C GLN A 145 -24.28 -6.84 -1.24
N ASP A 146 -24.43 -5.52 -1.10
CA ASP A 146 -24.60 -4.60 -2.22
C ASP A 146 -23.25 -4.18 -2.81
N ILE A 147 -22.17 -4.29 -2.01
CA ILE A 147 -20.82 -3.81 -2.36
C ILE A 147 -20.25 -4.45 -3.63
N PRO A 148 -20.36 -5.77 -3.88
CA PRO A 148 -19.81 -6.39 -5.09
C PRO A 148 -20.35 -5.75 -6.39
N LYS A 149 -21.64 -5.41 -6.43
CA LYS A 149 -22.26 -4.77 -7.61
C LYS A 149 -21.72 -3.36 -7.83
N ILE A 150 -21.51 -2.61 -6.75
CA ILE A 150 -20.93 -1.27 -6.80
C ILE A 150 -19.52 -1.39 -7.38
N LEU A 151 -18.70 -2.27 -6.81
CA LEU A 151 -17.33 -2.50 -7.26
C LEU A 151 -17.24 -2.86 -8.74
N ASN A 152 -18.15 -3.70 -9.23
CA ASN A 152 -18.18 -4.04 -10.63
C ASN A 152 -18.33 -2.79 -11.51
N SER A 153 -19.33 -1.95 -11.24
CA SER A 153 -19.51 -0.67 -11.95
C SER A 153 -18.30 0.26 -11.80
N LEU A 154 -17.67 0.32 -10.62
CA LEU A 154 -16.45 1.14 -10.44
C LEU A 154 -15.34 0.72 -11.40
N LEU A 155 -15.04 -0.59 -11.43
CA LEU A 155 -13.92 -1.15 -12.16
C LEU A 155 -14.15 -1.14 -13.69
N THR A 156 -15.40 -1.25 -14.14
CA THR A 156 -15.71 -1.32 -15.58
C THR A 156 -16.10 0.01 -16.21
N GLU A 157 -16.72 0.93 -15.45
CA GLU A 157 -17.34 2.14 -16.00
C GLU A 157 -16.74 3.43 -15.47
N LYS A 158 -16.33 3.47 -14.19
CA LYS A 158 -16.02 4.75 -13.52
C LYS A 158 -14.53 5.10 -13.49
N ILE A 159 -13.63 4.13 -13.60
CA ILE A 159 -12.20 4.40 -13.68
C ILE A 159 -11.85 4.73 -15.13
N ASN A 160 -11.59 6.00 -15.41
CA ASN A 160 -11.33 6.54 -16.75
C ASN A 160 -9.86 6.95 -16.99
N VAL A 161 -8.94 6.38 -16.21
CA VAL A 161 -7.50 6.64 -16.28
C VAL A 161 -6.76 5.38 -16.67
N SER A 162 -5.63 5.52 -17.36
CA SER A 162 -4.78 4.38 -17.70
C SER A 162 -4.18 3.79 -16.43
N LEU A 163 -4.29 2.48 -16.27
CA LEU A 163 -3.68 1.72 -15.18
C LEU A 163 -2.46 0.95 -15.70
N GLU A 164 -1.52 0.72 -14.80
CA GLU A 164 -0.37 -0.15 -15.00
C GLU A 164 -0.80 -1.61 -15.04
N LYS A 165 0.09 -2.48 -15.54
CA LYS A 165 -0.17 -3.92 -15.66
C LYS A 165 -0.51 -4.57 -14.31
N HIS A 166 0.19 -4.18 -13.25
CA HIS A 166 -0.01 -4.75 -11.91
C HIS A 166 -0.94 -3.85 -11.11
N ILE A 167 -2.18 -4.30 -10.96
CA ILE A 167 -3.22 -3.56 -10.25
C ILE A 167 -3.43 -4.18 -8.87
N ASN A 168 -3.29 -3.35 -7.84
CA ASN A 168 -3.57 -3.68 -6.45
C ASN A 168 -4.93 -3.08 -6.05
N ILE A 169 -5.87 -3.92 -5.63
CA ILE A 169 -7.15 -3.49 -5.04
C ILE A 169 -7.02 -3.57 -3.53
N VAL A 170 -7.09 -2.42 -2.86
CA VAL A 170 -6.90 -2.29 -1.42
C VAL A 170 -8.24 -1.99 -0.75
N PHE A 171 -8.73 -2.93 0.05
CA PHE A 171 -9.91 -2.76 0.88
C PHE A 171 -9.53 -2.35 2.30
N PHE A 172 -9.90 -1.13 2.69
CA PHE A 172 -9.89 -0.72 4.09
C PHE A 172 -11.21 -1.11 4.72
N LEU A 173 -11.18 -2.12 5.58
CA LEU A 173 -12.35 -2.73 6.21
C LEU A 173 -12.37 -2.47 7.72
N PRO A 174 -13.56 -2.45 8.34
CA PRO A 174 -13.69 -2.48 9.80
C PRO A 174 -13.19 -3.81 10.34
N LYS A 175 -12.72 -3.84 11.59
CA LYS A 175 -12.10 -5.02 12.20
C LYS A 175 -12.96 -6.27 12.13
N GLU A 176 -14.26 -6.13 12.34
CA GLU A 176 -15.23 -7.23 12.31
C GLU A 176 -15.34 -7.88 10.91
N TYR A 177 -14.88 -7.18 9.88
CA TYR A 177 -14.96 -7.59 8.48
C TYR A 177 -13.59 -7.90 7.86
N LEU A 178 -12.50 -7.89 8.64
CA LEU A 178 -11.16 -8.21 8.13
C LEU A 178 -11.04 -9.65 7.63
N THR A 179 -11.93 -10.56 8.04
CA THR A 179 -12.00 -11.93 7.51
C THR A 179 -13.01 -12.10 6.37
N TYR A 180 -13.72 -11.03 5.98
CA TYR A 180 -14.73 -11.11 4.95
C TYR A 180 -14.09 -11.43 3.58
N PRO A 181 -14.67 -12.33 2.77
CA PRO A 181 -14.06 -12.81 1.52
C PRO A 181 -14.22 -11.83 0.36
N VAL A 182 -13.63 -10.64 0.49
CA VAL A 182 -13.70 -9.58 -0.52
C VAL A 182 -13.03 -9.98 -1.83
N GLU A 183 -11.98 -10.78 -1.79
CA GLU A 183 -11.28 -11.31 -2.95
C GLU A 183 -12.12 -12.29 -3.78
N GLN A 184 -13.15 -12.88 -3.16
CA GLN A 184 -14.07 -13.82 -3.82
C GLN A 184 -15.25 -13.08 -4.50
N TRP A 185 -15.32 -11.75 -4.38
CA TRP A 185 -16.34 -10.99 -5.08
C TRP A 185 -16.18 -11.11 -6.58
N GLU A 186 -17.28 -11.43 -7.25
CA GLU A 186 -17.31 -11.61 -8.69
C GLU A 186 -17.39 -10.27 -9.42
N ILE A 187 -16.58 -10.13 -10.46
CA ILE A 187 -16.64 -9.04 -11.42
C ILE A 187 -16.92 -9.58 -12.81
N ASN A 188 -17.62 -8.78 -13.61
CA ASN A 188 -17.89 -9.05 -15.01
C ASN A 188 -16.90 -8.26 -15.86
N ASP A 189 -16.05 -8.96 -16.59
CA ASP A 189 -15.13 -8.37 -17.56
C ASP A 189 -15.51 -8.86 -18.96
N PHE A 190 -16.08 -7.98 -19.78
CA PHE A 190 -16.53 -8.29 -21.15
C PHE A 190 -17.38 -9.57 -21.27
N GLY A 191 -18.23 -9.85 -20.27
CA GLY A 191 -19.12 -11.00 -20.25
C GLY A 191 -18.58 -12.23 -19.49
N GLU A 192 -17.31 -12.25 -19.09
CA GLU A 192 -16.76 -13.30 -18.24
C GLU A 192 -16.84 -12.91 -16.77
N THR A 193 -17.31 -13.83 -15.92
CA THR A 193 -17.45 -13.60 -14.48
C THR A 193 -16.40 -14.39 -13.70
N SER A 194 -15.58 -13.68 -12.93
CA SER A 194 -14.54 -14.29 -12.08
C SER A 194 -14.35 -13.51 -10.77
N PRO A 195 -13.88 -14.19 -9.71
CA PRO A 195 -13.43 -13.54 -8.50
C PRO A 195 -12.36 -12.48 -8.75
N ILE A 196 -12.48 -11.32 -8.12
CA ILE A 196 -11.49 -10.23 -8.24
C ILE A 196 -10.08 -10.67 -7.86
N GLY A 197 -9.95 -11.59 -6.90
CA GLY A 197 -8.67 -12.09 -6.40
C GLY A 197 -7.88 -12.96 -7.36
N GLU A 198 -8.51 -13.42 -8.45
CA GLU A 198 -7.86 -14.16 -9.54
C GLU A 198 -7.29 -13.18 -10.58
N LYS A 199 -7.98 -12.07 -10.80
CA LYS A 199 -7.61 -11.06 -11.80
C LYS A 199 -6.63 -10.02 -11.27
N TYR A 200 -6.80 -9.61 -10.01
CA TYR A 200 -6.05 -8.52 -9.39
C TYR A 200 -5.41 -8.95 -8.07
N ARG A 201 -4.37 -8.23 -7.65
CA ARG A 201 -3.78 -8.39 -6.32
C ARG A 201 -4.72 -7.75 -5.30
N VAL A 202 -5.35 -8.55 -4.45
CA VAL A 202 -6.30 -8.06 -3.44
C VAL A 202 -5.64 -7.98 -2.07
N ILE A 203 -5.71 -6.79 -1.47
CA ILE A 203 -5.14 -6.47 -0.16
C ILE A 203 -6.26 -6.05 0.78
N VAL A 204 -6.25 -6.57 2.00
CA VAL A 204 -7.12 -6.13 3.09
C VAL A 204 -6.33 -5.30 4.09
N ARG A 205 -6.96 -4.26 4.63
CA ARG A 205 -6.38 -3.36 5.64
C ARG A 205 -7.40 -2.98 6.68
N ASP A 206 -6.94 -2.77 7.90
CA ASP A 206 -7.72 -2.23 9.00
C ASP A 206 -7.94 -0.73 8.79
N VAL A 207 -9.20 -0.34 8.59
CA VAL A 207 -9.59 1.05 8.39
C VAL A 207 -9.22 1.93 9.59
N GLU A 208 -9.14 1.36 10.80
CA GLU A 208 -8.76 2.13 11.98
C GLU A 208 -7.29 2.57 11.97
N ARG A 209 -6.43 1.97 11.15
CA ARG A 209 -5.04 2.45 10.98
C ARG A 209 -4.95 3.76 10.21
N LEU A 210 -6.04 4.18 9.55
CA LEU A 210 -6.17 5.49 8.91
C LEU A 210 -6.52 6.60 9.91
N ASP A 211 -6.85 6.26 11.15
CA ASP A 211 -7.17 7.23 12.18
C ASP A 211 -5.98 8.16 12.47
N LYS A 212 -6.25 9.47 12.58
CA LYS A 212 -5.21 10.49 12.74
C LYS A 212 -4.47 10.34 14.08
N GLN A 213 -5.16 9.92 15.14
CA GLN A 213 -4.52 9.68 16.44
C GLN A 213 -3.66 8.42 16.39
N TYR A 214 -4.14 7.34 15.76
CA TYR A 214 -3.33 6.14 15.52
C TYR A 214 -2.05 6.49 14.75
N LEU A 215 -2.17 7.17 13.61
CA LEU A 215 -1.03 7.58 12.79
C LEU A 215 -0.05 8.45 13.57
N ARG A 216 -0.54 9.44 14.33
CA ARG A 216 0.31 10.30 15.17
C ARG A 216 1.17 9.50 16.16
N VAL A 217 0.63 8.41 16.73
CA VAL A 217 1.30 7.65 17.80
C VAL A 217 2.12 6.49 17.25
N LYS A 218 1.66 5.82 16.18
CA LYS A 218 2.19 4.53 15.73
C LYS A 218 2.91 4.56 14.39
N LYS A 219 2.83 5.65 13.62
CA LYS A 219 3.39 5.70 12.24
C LYS A 219 4.88 5.39 12.18
N GLN A 220 5.70 5.91 13.09
CA GLN A 220 7.15 5.61 13.07
C GLN A 220 7.42 4.13 13.36
N GLN A 221 6.83 3.57 14.43
CA GLN A 221 6.96 2.14 14.75
C GLN A 221 6.48 1.25 13.60
N TRP A 222 5.47 1.71 12.86
CA TRP A 222 4.93 1.02 11.69
C TRP A 222 5.92 1.02 10.53
N ILE A 223 6.51 2.17 10.20
CA ILE A 223 7.56 2.29 9.20
C ILE A 223 8.75 1.38 9.56
N ASP A 224 9.22 1.43 10.80
CA ASP A 224 10.36 0.62 11.26
C ASP A 224 10.08 -0.90 11.11
N LYS A 225 8.86 -1.36 11.41
CA LYS A 225 8.47 -2.76 11.21
C LYS A 225 8.31 -3.11 9.73
N TRP A 226 7.80 -2.19 8.92
CA TRP A 226 7.64 -2.37 7.48
C TRP A 226 9.00 -2.49 6.76
N GLU A 227 9.98 -1.68 7.11
CA GLU A 227 11.34 -1.77 6.55
C GLU A 227 12.04 -3.08 6.91
N LYS A 228 11.86 -3.55 8.16
CA LYS A 228 12.33 -4.88 8.58
C LYS A 228 11.66 -5.99 7.80
N LEU A 229 10.36 -5.85 7.55
CA LEU A 229 9.58 -6.80 6.78
C LEU A 229 10.22 -7.01 5.40
N GLN A 230 10.61 -5.95 4.68
CA GLN A 230 11.17 -6.06 3.31
C GLN A 230 12.38 -7.01 3.16
N ASN A 231 13.07 -7.32 4.27
CA ASN A 231 14.29 -8.15 4.28
C ASN A 231 14.05 -9.57 4.80
N ILE A 232 12.80 -10.00 4.98
CA ILE A 232 12.47 -11.36 5.46
C ILE A 232 11.61 -12.13 4.46
N ASN A 233 11.83 -13.44 4.40
CA ASN A 233 10.99 -14.37 3.65
C ASN A 233 9.72 -14.73 4.45
N CYS A 234 8.61 -15.03 3.77
CA CYS A 234 7.34 -15.36 4.43
C CYS A 234 7.45 -16.64 5.30
N ASN A 235 8.38 -17.55 4.99
CA ASN A 235 8.69 -18.71 5.85
C ASN A 235 9.15 -18.33 7.26
N ASN A 236 9.72 -17.14 7.44
CA ASN A 236 10.18 -16.64 8.74
C ASN A 236 9.07 -16.00 9.58
N PHE A 237 7.83 -15.94 9.06
CA PHE A 237 6.72 -15.38 9.82
C PHE A 237 6.39 -16.29 11.00
N GLN A 238 5.91 -15.65 12.07
CA GLN A 238 5.43 -16.35 13.24
C GLN A 238 4.13 -17.08 12.88
N LYS A 239 4.10 -18.39 13.11
CA LYS A 239 2.96 -19.25 12.75
C LYS A 239 2.12 -19.50 14.00
N ILE A 240 0.82 -19.23 13.92
CA ILE A 240 -0.10 -19.43 15.03
C ILE A 240 -1.22 -20.37 14.58
N HIS A 241 -1.33 -21.51 15.27
CA HIS A 241 -2.30 -22.57 14.99
C HIS A 241 -3.41 -22.68 16.05
N GLU A 242 -3.26 -21.96 17.16
CA GLU A 242 -4.21 -21.93 18.27
C GLU A 242 -4.34 -20.51 18.83
N TYR A 243 -5.55 -20.13 19.23
CA TYR A 243 -5.83 -18.84 19.83
C TYR A 243 -6.05 -18.98 21.34
N ASP A 244 -5.17 -18.37 22.12
CA ASP A 244 -5.37 -18.14 23.55
C ASP A 244 -5.47 -16.64 23.83
N ALA A 245 -6.64 -16.20 24.29
CA ALA A 245 -6.93 -14.80 24.54
C ALA A 245 -5.98 -14.15 25.57
N ASN A 246 -5.42 -14.92 26.49
CA ASN A 246 -4.57 -14.38 27.56
C ASN A 246 -3.13 -14.11 27.10
N SER A 247 -2.64 -14.86 26.12
CA SER A 247 -1.24 -14.82 25.69
C SER A 247 -1.05 -14.29 24.27
N PHE A 248 -2.10 -14.24 23.44
CA PHE A 248 -2.01 -13.86 22.03
C PHE A 248 -1.31 -12.51 21.83
N SER A 249 -1.69 -11.46 22.56
CA SER A 249 -1.05 -10.14 22.40
C SER A 249 0.44 -10.15 22.75
N ALA A 250 0.85 -10.95 23.76
CA ALA A 250 2.26 -11.08 24.12
C ALA A 250 3.03 -11.84 23.04
N PHE A 251 2.44 -12.90 22.49
CA PHE A 251 3.02 -13.69 21.41
C PHE A 251 3.27 -12.86 20.16
N VAL A 252 2.34 -11.97 19.77
CA VAL A 252 2.48 -11.21 18.51
C VAL A 252 3.33 -9.95 18.64
N ASN A 253 3.66 -9.48 19.84
CA ASN A 253 4.34 -8.18 20.05
C ASN A 253 5.63 -8.02 19.21
N GLN A 254 6.45 -9.06 19.18
CA GLN A 254 7.73 -9.04 18.47
C GLN A 254 7.64 -9.49 17.00
N ALA A 255 6.46 -9.93 16.55
CA ALA A 255 6.28 -10.39 15.17
C ALA A 255 6.47 -9.24 14.17
N ILE A 256 7.20 -9.53 13.10
CA ILE A 256 7.37 -8.68 11.91
C ILE A 256 6.41 -9.13 10.80
N GLY A 257 6.03 -10.41 10.78
CA GLY A 257 4.96 -10.95 9.96
C GLY A 257 4.35 -12.16 10.67
N ILE A 258 3.07 -12.43 10.40
CA ILE A 258 2.33 -13.48 11.08
C ILE A 258 1.51 -14.33 10.10
N ILE A 259 1.37 -15.62 10.41
CA ILE A 259 0.47 -16.53 9.71
C ILE A 259 -0.54 -17.05 10.73
N LEU A 260 -1.82 -16.78 10.47
CA LEU A 260 -2.93 -17.19 11.30
C LEU A 260 -3.63 -18.38 10.67
N ASN A 261 -3.51 -19.54 11.31
CA ASN A 261 -4.27 -20.75 11.02
C ASN A 261 -5.11 -21.12 12.27
N ILE A 262 -5.93 -20.15 12.71
CA ILE A 262 -6.69 -20.22 13.97
C ILE A 262 -8.21 -20.15 13.75
N PHE A 263 -8.69 -19.81 12.56
CA PHE A 263 -10.11 -19.56 12.32
C PHE A 263 -10.85 -20.88 12.10
N ASP A 264 -11.36 -21.46 13.18
CA ASP A 264 -12.33 -22.56 13.15
C ASP A 264 -13.77 -22.05 13.30
N ASP A 265 -14.76 -22.96 13.29
CA ASP A 265 -16.18 -22.62 13.44
C ASP A 265 -16.50 -21.82 14.71
N HIS A 266 -15.70 -21.96 15.77
CA HIS A 266 -15.87 -21.27 17.05
C HIS A 266 -15.28 -19.85 17.06
N ILE A 267 -14.41 -19.52 16.10
CA ILE A 267 -13.78 -18.20 15.97
C ILE A 267 -14.39 -17.43 14.81
N LYS A 268 -14.59 -18.07 13.65
CA LYS A 268 -15.07 -17.38 12.43
C LYS A 268 -16.47 -16.78 12.57
N ASN A 269 -17.27 -17.29 13.51
CA ASN A 269 -18.61 -16.79 13.82
C ASN A 269 -18.67 -15.90 15.08
N ASP A 270 -17.53 -15.65 15.74
CA ASP A 270 -17.45 -14.88 16.98
C ASP A 270 -16.79 -13.51 16.71
N THR A 271 -17.64 -12.51 16.46
CA THR A 271 -17.18 -11.14 16.15
C THR A 271 -16.32 -10.53 17.25
N ASP A 272 -16.58 -10.87 18.53
CA ASP A 272 -15.81 -10.31 19.64
C ASP A 272 -14.39 -10.90 19.67
N LYS A 273 -14.24 -12.20 19.38
CA LYS A 273 -12.90 -12.82 19.23
C LYS A 273 -12.16 -12.27 18.02
N ILE A 274 -12.84 -12.12 16.88
CA ILE A 274 -12.27 -11.53 15.66
C ILE A 274 -11.74 -10.12 15.96
N SER A 275 -12.54 -9.26 16.59
CA SER A 275 -12.12 -7.90 16.94
C SER A 275 -10.94 -7.89 17.93
N LYS A 276 -10.85 -8.85 18.87
CA LYS A 276 -9.70 -8.98 19.78
C LYS A 276 -8.42 -9.43 19.08
N ILE A 277 -8.52 -10.38 18.16
CA ILE A 277 -7.39 -10.87 17.34
C ILE A 277 -6.82 -9.70 16.54
N PHE A 278 -7.64 -9.04 15.74
CA PHE A 278 -7.18 -7.94 14.88
C PHE A 278 -6.83 -6.68 15.66
N GLY A 279 -7.52 -6.39 16.76
CA GLY A 279 -7.12 -5.33 17.69
C GLY A 279 -5.73 -5.55 18.30
N SER A 280 -5.36 -6.80 18.55
CA SER A 280 -4.00 -7.15 18.99
C SER A 280 -2.97 -6.95 17.88
N LEU A 281 -3.28 -7.33 16.63
CA LEU A 281 -2.38 -7.07 15.49
C LEU A 281 -2.18 -5.57 15.25
N GLN A 282 -3.25 -4.77 15.35
CA GLN A 282 -3.21 -3.32 15.23
C GLN A 282 -2.36 -2.68 16.36
N SER A 283 -2.60 -3.07 17.62
CA SER A 283 -1.89 -2.51 18.78
C SER A 283 -0.37 -2.78 18.74
N ASN A 284 0.00 -3.96 18.24
CA ASN A 284 1.38 -4.41 18.06
C ASN A 284 1.97 -4.01 16.69
N VAL A 285 1.22 -3.24 15.89
CA VAL A 285 1.67 -2.67 14.61
C VAL A 285 2.19 -3.74 13.64
N ILE A 286 1.49 -4.88 13.56
CA ILE A 286 1.88 -5.97 12.66
C ILE A 286 1.70 -5.50 11.21
N PRO A 287 2.77 -5.47 10.38
CA PRO A 287 2.67 -4.93 9.02
C PRO A 287 2.07 -5.92 8.02
N LEU A 288 2.15 -7.23 8.28
CA LEU A 288 1.66 -8.24 7.35
C LEU A 288 1.12 -9.46 8.11
N ALA A 289 -0.08 -9.89 7.74
CA ALA A 289 -0.70 -11.12 8.22
C ALA A 289 -1.28 -11.94 7.06
N ILE A 290 -0.96 -13.23 7.04
CA ILE A 290 -1.56 -14.22 6.14
C ILE A 290 -2.57 -15.01 6.98
N CYS A 291 -3.86 -14.87 6.69
CA CYS A 291 -4.93 -15.46 7.48
C CYS A 291 -5.69 -16.51 6.67
N HIS A 292 -5.75 -17.75 7.15
CA HIS A 292 -6.60 -18.79 6.58
C HIS A 292 -8.01 -18.65 7.16
N ARG A 293 -9.04 -18.51 6.33
CA ARG A 293 -10.44 -18.38 6.76
C ARG A 293 -10.96 -19.62 7.47
N ASP A 294 -10.46 -20.79 7.07
CA ASP A 294 -10.77 -22.06 7.69
C ASP A 294 -9.47 -22.71 8.19
N LYS A 295 -9.57 -23.36 9.36
CA LYS A 295 -8.45 -24.01 9.99
C LYS A 295 -7.98 -25.21 9.16
N ILE A 296 -6.74 -25.14 8.67
CA ILE A 296 -6.07 -26.20 7.93
C ILE A 296 -5.40 -27.16 8.92
N SER A 297 -5.41 -28.46 8.63
CA SER A 297 -4.70 -29.44 9.44
C SER A 297 -3.19 -29.13 9.48
N LEU A 298 -2.54 -29.40 10.61
CA LEU A 298 -1.10 -29.15 10.77
C LEU A 298 -0.26 -29.93 9.74
N THR A 299 -0.68 -31.16 9.43
CA THR A 299 -0.02 -32.00 8.43
C THR A 299 -0.13 -31.40 7.03
N ASP A 300 -1.32 -30.98 6.61
CA ASP A 300 -1.50 -30.34 5.30
C ASP A 300 -0.73 -29.02 5.21
N TYR A 301 -0.70 -28.27 6.30
CA TYR A 301 0.07 -27.04 6.41
C TYR A 301 1.57 -27.28 6.17
N GLN A 302 2.17 -28.21 6.93
CA GLN A 302 3.60 -28.53 6.83
C GLN A 302 3.99 -29.07 5.45
N ASN A 303 3.10 -29.83 4.80
CA ASN A 303 3.37 -30.38 3.47
C ASN A 303 3.47 -29.30 2.39
N ARG A 304 2.88 -28.13 2.61
CA ARG A 304 2.72 -27.08 1.59
C ARG A 304 3.50 -25.81 1.89
N GLU A 305 3.89 -25.58 3.15
CA GLU A 305 4.51 -24.32 3.59
C GLU A 305 5.76 -23.97 2.79
N ASN A 306 6.66 -24.92 2.56
CA ASN A 306 7.90 -24.67 1.84
C ASN A 306 7.69 -24.34 0.36
N HIS A 307 6.57 -24.78 -0.22
CA HIS A 307 6.24 -24.49 -1.62
C HIS A 307 5.66 -23.08 -1.74
N ASP A 308 4.63 -22.77 -0.97
CA ASP A 308 3.86 -21.54 -1.16
C ASP A 308 4.43 -20.34 -0.40
N LEU A 309 5.07 -20.56 0.76
CA LEU A 309 5.55 -19.49 1.64
C LEU A 309 7.04 -19.18 1.43
N ASN A 310 7.74 -19.90 0.56
CA ASN A 310 9.13 -19.59 0.22
C ASN A 310 9.24 -18.45 -0.80
N CYS A 311 8.69 -17.30 -0.45
CA CYS A 311 8.74 -16.09 -1.27
C CYS A 311 9.02 -14.84 -0.45
N CYS A 312 9.56 -13.82 -1.13
CA CYS A 312 9.74 -12.49 -0.55
C CYS A 312 8.41 -11.71 -0.56
N ILE A 313 8.29 -10.67 0.27
CA ILE A 313 7.05 -9.88 0.35
C ILE A 313 6.66 -9.23 -0.98
N TYR A 314 7.63 -8.80 -1.79
CA TYR A 314 7.35 -8.19 -3.09
C TYR A 314 6.74 -9.19 -4.09
N GLU A 315 6.92 -10.51 -3.87
CA GLU A 315 6.35 -11.58 -4.70
C GLU A 315 5.02 -12.10 -4.14
N LEU A 316 4.81 -11.95 -2.83
CA LEU A 316 3.69 -12.54 -2.10
C LEU A 316 2.32 -12.21 -2.72
N LEU A 317 2.11 -10.96 -3.09
CA LEU A 317 0.84 -10.52 -3.68
C LEU A 317 0.53 -11.24 -5.01
N GLU A 318 1.55 -11.41 -5.84
CA GLU A 318 1.43 -12.10 -7.12
C GLU A 318 1.25 -13.61 -6.91
N ASN A 319 2.02 -14.20 -5.99
CA ASN A 319 1.92 -15.62 -5.66
C ASN A 319 0.53 -15.98 -5.12
N VAL A 320 -0.05 -15.15 -4.25
CA VAL A 320 -1.43 -15.34 -3.78
C VAL A 320 -2.42 -15.27 -4.95
N ARG A 321 -2.25 -14.31 -5.87
CA ARG A 321 -3.12 -14.18 -7.06
C ARG A 321 -3.04 -15.41 -7.98
N ILE A 322 -1.81 -15.87 -8.28
CA ILE A 322 -1.57 -17.06 -9.11
C ILE A 322 -2.14 -18.31 -8.45
N ASN A 323 -1.87 -18.53 -7.15
CA ASN A 323 -2.35 -19.71 -6.44
C ASN A 323 -3.88 -19.77 -6.35
N ARG A 324 -4.58 -18.63 -6.28
CA ARG A 324 -6.06 -18.57 -6.38
C ARG A 324 -6.55 -19.04 -7.75
N LEU A 325 -5.96 -18.51 -8.82
CA LEU A 325 -6.30 -18.89 -10.19
C LEU A 325 -6.06 -20.39 -10.43
N GLU A 326 -4.90 -20.92 -10.01
CA GLU A 326 -4.57 -22.34 -10.13
C GLU A 326 -5.51 -23.24 -9.32
N SER A 327 -5.88 -22.81 -8.09
CA SER A 327 -6.84 -23.54 -7.25
C SER A 327 -8.19 -23.70 -7.94
N ARG A 328 -8.66 -22.67 -8.66
CA ARG A 328 -9.91 -22.74 -9.44
C ARG A 328 -9.78 -23.62 -10.67
N ILE A 329 -8.73 -23.45 -11.47
CA ILE A 329 -8.51 -24.25 -12.71
C ILE A 329 -8.44 -25.75 -12.38
N ASN A 330 -7.72 -26.10 -11.33
CA ASN A 330 -7.50 -27.49 -10.93
C ASN A 330 -8.62 -28.02 -10.03
N ASN A 331 -9.60 -27.18 -9.64
CA ASN A 331 -10.63 -27.47 -8.65
C ASN A 331 -10.04 -28.16 -7.40
N SER A 332 -8.93 -27.61 -6.89
CA SER A 332 -8.14 -28.23 -5.84
C SER A 332 -7.79 -27.22 -4.74
N ASN A 333 -7.88 -27.66 -3.50
CA ASN A 333 -7.44 -26.89 -2.34
C ASN A 333 -5.98 -27.24 -1.99
N ASN A 334 -5.11 -27.39 -2.99
CA ASN A 334 -3.75 -27.87 -2.80
C ASN A 334 -2.76 -26.77 -2.37
N HIS A 335 -3.14 -25.50 -2.51
CA HIS A 335 -2.31 -24.36 -2.14
C HIS A 335 -2.72 -23.78 -0.80
N LEU A 336 -1.74 -23.47 0.05
CA LEU A 336 -1.94 -22.67 1.26
C LEU A 336 -2.38 -21.27 0.91
N LEU A 337 -1.76 -20.64 -0.09
CA LEU A 337 -2.08 -19.26 -0.52
C LEU A 337 -3.24 -19.19 -1.53
N GLY A 338 -4.14 -20.18 -1.52
CA GLY A 338 -5.27 -20.29 -2.45
C GLY A 338 -6.49 -19.46 -2.03
N ASN A 339 -7.68 -19.98 -2.36
CA ASN A 339 -8.96 -19.25 -2.25
C ASN A 339 -9.42 -18.94 -0.81
N ASP A 340 -8.83 -19.58 0.19
CA ASP A 340 -9.20 -19.40 1.60
C ASP A 340 -8.27 -18.48 2.37
N VAL A 341 -7.33 -17.80 1.68
CA VAL A 341 -6.40 -16.87 2.31
C VAL A 341 -6.81 -15.43 2.14
N ILE A 342 -6.83 -14.72 3.27
CA ILE A 342 -6.87 -13.27 3.34
C ILE A 342 -5.45 -12.77 3.57
N LEU A 343 -5.05 -11.79 2.76
CA LEU A 343 -3.79 -11.09 2.94
C LEU A 343 -4.05 -9.70 3.54
N ILE A 344 -3.68 -9.53 4.81
CA ILE A 344 -3.70 -8.23 5.47
C ILE A 344 -2.33 -7.60 5.33
N CYS A 345 -2.21 -6.61 4.45
CA CYS A 345 -0.95 -5.96 4.14
C CYS A 345 -1.03 -4.47 4.43
N GLU A 346 -0.35 -4.06 5.49
CA GLU A 346 -0.42 -2.74 6.07
C GLU A 346 0.80 -1.92 5.62
N ASN A 347 0.83 -1.51 4.35
CA ASN A 347 1.88 -0.62 3.86
C ASN A 347 1.68 0.81 4.41
N PRO A 348 2.62 1.36 5.22
CA PRO A 348 2.46 2.69 5.82
C PRO A 348 2.54 3.86 4.81
N TYR A 349 3.01 3.60 3.60
CA TYR A 349 3.16 4.61 2.54
C TYR A 349 1.93 4.71 1.63
N ILE A 350 1.00 3.76 1.72
CA ILE A 350 -0.28 3.79 0.99
C ILE A 350 -1.34 4.28 1.97
N LEU A 351 -1.76 5.53 1.88
CA LEU A 351 -2.80 6.09 2.75
C LEU A 351 -3.94 6.65 1.90
N THR A 352 -5.15 6.72 2.47
CA THR A 352 -6.22 7.47 1.80
C THR A 352 -5.92 8.97 1.93
N PRO A 353 -6.30 9.80 0.95
CA PRO A 353 -6.00 11.24 0.97
C PRO A 353 -6.49 11.98 2.22
N GLU A 354 -7.58 11.51 2.82
CA GLU A 354 -8.18 12.10 4.02
C GLU A 354 -7.39 11.82 5.31
N SER A 355 -6.49 10.83 5.29
CA SER A 355 -5.78 10.32 6.46
C SER A 355 -4.53 11.11 6.82
N ASN A 356 -4.07 12.03 5.97
CA ASN A 356 -2.89 12.82 6.28
C ASN A 356 -3.14 13.73 7.50
N PRO A 357 -2.28 13.65 8.54
CA PRO A 357 -2.36 14.59 9.65
C PRO A 357 -2.00 15.98 9.13
N ILE A 358 -2.86 16.97 9.37
CA ILE A 358 -2.49 18.37 9.24
C ILE A 358 -1.37 18.60 10.25
N ILE A 359 -0.16 18.86 9.77
CA ILE A 359 0.94 19.31 10.63
C ILE A 359 0.58 20.75 11.06
N ILE A 360 -0.09 20.88 12.20
CA ILE A 360 -0.24 22.18 12.86
C ILE A 360 1.07 22.41 13.61
N ASN A 361 1.98 23.17 12.99
CA ASN A 361 3.11 23.74 13.71
C ASN A 361 2.54 24.77 14.68
N ASN A 362 2.60 24.48 15.99
CA ASN A 362 2.35 25.46 17.05
C ASN A 362 3.58 26.33 17.28
#